data_AF-A0A9K3Q1N1-F1
#
_entry.id   AF-A0A9K3Q1N1-F1
#
_cell.length_a   1.000
_cell.length_b   1.000
_cell.length_c   1.000
_cell.angle_alpha   90.00
_cell.angle_beta   90.00
_cell.angle_gamma   90.00
#
_symmetry.space_group_name_H-M   'P 1'
#
loop_
_entity.id
_entity.type
_entity.pdbx_description
1 polymer ?
#
loop_
_entity_poly.entity_id
_entity_poly.type
_entity_poly.pdbx_seq_one_letter_code
_entity_poly.pdbx_strand_id
1 'polypeptide(L)'
;MQQQAMAEQKIHNESHVFPPPQVVILPGPHKTGSTSLQTCLVDWTWNELSKQIRQTKRDQAKHPLVLSKWAWSAPDEAILRRNKLNHVHPTKDFASLMGIVDLDPTLGLSLAGRNETGDVITTEKVYEVVKLYETSMEDAWRRGYNIIYESEEMDRLVDPAHSNSSILMDTILNILPWNATGTPRKLIPNEVEVVLFHRTPRVKHLISVWHQERRKKESFRNYLLKRVSRHARYVDALGIAQQFLRRNFRTTIIDVNGVVETFGNRTNTCHVIACDVLKTEDCTKDTRQISYLTSHPDFDISYKPQNQRDDKSGMDLTVMELYAIDKIMIEYDCGFRKSLGGFRSSSLLRYMYNDDLFAVCDKLKNGTNLPERSLTWMVDNIRGIVKRRQA
;
A
#
# COMPACT_ATOMS: atom_id res chain seq x y z
N MET A 1 -24.52 16.30 -22.49
CA MET A 1 -23.75 15.55 -23.51
C MET A 1 -22.34 15.15 -23.05
N GLN A 2 -21.52 16.00 -22.43
CA GLN A 2 -20.18 15.58 -21.92
C GLN A 2 -20.21 14.56 -20.76
N GLN A 3 -21.26 14.53 -19.93
CA GLN A 3 -21.39 13.52 -18.86
C GLN A 3 -21.84 12.14 -19.37
N GLN A 4 -22.48 12.06 -20.53
CA GLN A 4 -22.84 10.77 -21.16
C GLN A 4 -21.64 10.12 -21.84
N ALA A 5 -20.73 10.92 -22.42
CA ALA A 5 -19.49 10.41 -23.01
C ALA A 5 -18.52 9.81 -21.99
N MET A 6 -18.49 10.30 -20.74
CA MET A 6 -17.70 9.68 -19.66
C MET A 6 -18.29 8.36 -19.15
N ALA A 7 -19.61 8.17 -19.28
CA ALA A 7 -20.26 6.92 -18.90
C ALA A 7 -20.04 5.82 -19.97
N GLU A 8 -19.96 6.19 -21.24
CA GLU A 8 -19.73 5.25 -22.35
C GLU A 8 -18.26 4.79 -22.44
N GLN A 9 -17.30 5.60 -22.00
CA GLN A 9 -15.90 5.17 -21.92
C GLN A 9 -15.65 4.15 -20.78
N LYS A 10 -16.61 3.98 -19.86
CA LYS A 10 -16.56 3.00 -18.77
C LYS A 10 -16.93 1.58 -19.22
N ILE A 11 -17.41 1.40 -20.46
CA ILE A 11 -18.04 0.15 -20.95
C ILE A 11 -17.09 -0.74 -21.76
N HIS A 12 -15.92 -0.26 -22.20
CA HIS A 12 -14.97 -1.11 -22.95
C HIS A 12 -14.01 -1.96 -22.10
N ASN A 13 -14.17 -2.00 -20.78
CA ASN A 13 -13.34 -2.79 -19.86
C ASN A 13 -14.03 -4.06 -19.34
N GLU A 14 -14.68 -4.82 -20.23
CA GLU A 14 -15.19 -6.18 -19.93
C GLU A 14 -14.08 -7.24 -19.83
N SER A 15 -12.80 -6.87 -19.95
CA SER A 15 -11.71 -7.82 -19.75
C SER A 15 -11.44 -8.01 -18.25
N HIS A 16 -12.03 -9.07 -17.69
CA HIS A 16 -11.75 -9.67 -16.38
C HIS A 16 -12.34 -8.93 -15.17
N VAL A 17 -13.66 -9.07 -14.98
CA VAL A 17 -14.30 -8.75 -13.70
C VAL A 17 -13.84 -9.78 -12.66
N PHE A 18 -12.97 -9.36 -11.74
CA PHE A 18 -12.66 -10.15 -10.55
C PHE A 18 -13.94 -10.36 -9.72
N PRO A 19 -14.24 -11.59 -9.26
CA PRO A 19 -15.31 -11.77 -8.28
C PRO A 19 -15.00 -10.94 -7.02
N PRO A 20 -16.02 -10.44 -6.32
CA PRO A 20 -15.84 -9.59 -5.14
C PRO A 20 -14.88 -10.23 -4.13
N PRO A 21 -13.81 -9.54 -3.72
CA PRO A 21 -12.90 -10.08 -2.72
C PRO A 21 -13.61 -10.22 -1.37
N GLN A 22 -13.23 -11.24 -0.61
CA GLN A 22 -13.61 -11.40 0.79
C GLN A 22 -12.48 -10.94 1.73
N VAL A 23 -11.24 -10.93 1.22
CA VAL A 23 -10.09 -10.34 1.90
C VAL A 23 -9.39 -9.39 0.94
N VAL A 24 -9.14 -8.17 1.39
CA VAL A 24 -8.32 -7.19 0.66
C VAL A 24 -7.06 -6.87 1.44
N ILE A 25 -5.91 -7.11 0.82
CA ILE A 25 -4.59 -6.74 1.34
C ILE A 25 -4.14 -5.50 0.59
N LEU A 26 -3.79 -4.44 1.30
CA LEU A 26 -3.30 -3.18 0.75
C LEU A 26 -1.83 -3.04 1.13
N PRO A 27 -0.89 -3.70 0.43
CA PRO A 27 0.52 -3.49 0.64
C PRO A 27 0.91 -2.18 -0.05
N GLY A 28 0.56 -1.07 0.60
CA GLY A 28 0.92 0.25 0.12
C GLY A 28 2.44 0.42 0.22
N PRO A 29 3.13 0.79 -0.88
CA PRO A 29 4.49 1.29 -0.74
C PRO A 29 4.44 2.50 0.20
N HIS A 30 5.45 2.63 1.07
CA HIS A 30 5.47 3.64 2.13
C HIS A 30 4.89 4.97 1.67
N LYS A 31 3.84 5.44 2.34
CA LYS A 31 3.35 6.83 2.24
C LYS A 31 2.75 7.20 0.90
N THR A 32 2.17 6.23 0.19
CA THR A 32 1.30 6.45 -0.96
C THR A 32 -0.14 6.80 -0.52
N GLY A 33 -0.29 7.71 0.45
CA GLY A 33 -1.59 7.99 1.09
C GLY A 33 -2.05 6.93 2.11
N SER A 34 -1.14 6.03 2.54
CA SER A 34 -1.41 4.95 3.52
C SER A 34 -2.10 5.46 4.77
N THR A 35 -1.58 6.50 5.44
CA THR A 35 -2.17 7.00 6.69
C THR A 35 -3.59 7.55 6.51
N SER A 36 -3.85 8.26 5.40
CA SER A 36 -5.19 8.76 5.09
C SER A 36 -6.14 7.62 4.75
N LEU A 37 -5.69 6.65 3.96
CA LEU A 37 -6.45 5.46 3.62
C LEU A 37 -6.76 4.60 4.84
N GLN A 38 -5.77 4.33 5.69
CA GLN A 38 -5.94 3.67 6.98
C GLN A 38 -6.98 4.37 7.85
N THR A 39 -6.92 5.70 7.93
CA THR A 39 -7.89 6.49 8.69
C THR A 39 -9.30 6.33 8.12
N CYS A 40 -9.46 6.46 6.79
CA CYS A 40 -10.73 6.19 6.12
C CYS A 40 -11.25 4.77 6.43
N LEU A 41 -10.41 3.75 6.28
CA LEU A 41 -10.79 2.36 6.47
C LEU A 41 -11.19 2.07 7.91
N VAL A 42 -10.43 2.57 8.89
CA VAL A 42 -10.76 2.45 10.31
C VAL A 42 -12.10 3.12 10.62
N ASP A 43 -12.31 4.33 10.13
CA ASP A 43 -13.54 5.09 10.42
C ASP A 43 -14.76 4.47 9.72
N TRP A 44 -14.60 3.93 8.51
CA TRP A 44 -15.71 3.35 7.73
C TRP A 44 -16.06 1.91 8.11
N THR A 45 -15.11 1.19 8.70
CA THR A 45 -15.33 -0.17 9.23
C THR A 45 -15.67 -0.15 10.72
N TRP A 46 -15.88 1.03 11.33
CA TRP A 46 -16.18 1.20 12.76
C TRP A 46 -17.55 0.62 13.16
N ASN A 47 -17.64 -0.70 13.16
CA ASN A 47 -18.84 -1.49 13.42
C ASN A 47 -18.90 -1.94 14.89
N GLU A 48 -19.93 -2.71 15.27
CA GLU A 48 -20.07 -3.21 16.65
C GLU A 48 -18.87 -4.06 17.09
N LEU A 49 -18.21 -4.78 16.18
CA LEU A 49 -16.98 -5.49 16.47
C LEU A 49 -15.86 -4.52 16.82
N SER A 50 -15.68 -3.44 16.05
CA SER A 50 -14.72 -2.38 16.37
C SER A 50 -15.02 -1.69 17.71
N LYS A 51 -16.30 -1.47 18.06
CA LYS A 51 -16.69 -0.90 19.36
C LYS A 51 -16.36 -1.83 20.53
N GLN A 52 -16.56 -3.13 20.36
CA GLN A 52 -16.21 -4.15 21.36
C GLN A 52 -14.69 -4.23 21.56
N ILE A 53 -13.92 -4.12 20.47
CA ILE A 53 -12.45 -4.20 20.45
C ILE A 53 -11.78 -2.86 20.81
N ARG A 54 -12.48 -1.72 20.71
CA ARG A 54 -11.88 -0.39 20.91
C ARG A 54 -12.70 0.41 21.91
N GLN A 55 -12.41 0.23 23.20
CA GLN A 55 -12.92 1.08 24.29
C GLN A 55 -12.27 2.48 24.27
N THR A 56 -12.35 3.20 23.15
CA THR A 56 -11.81 4.56 23.07
C THR A 56 -12.92 5.58 23.33
N LYS A 57 -12.59 6.64 24.09
CA LYS A 57 -13.45 7.81 24.33
C LYS A 57 -13.66 8.68 23.07
N ARG A 58 -13.34 8.19 21.87
CA ARG A 58 -13.72 8.90 20.64
C ARG A 58 -15.24 8.93 20.66
N ASP A 59 -15.77 10.14 20.84
CA ASP A 59 -17.19 10.41 20.87
C ASP A 59 -17.88 9.63 19.74
N GLN A 60 -19.10 9.16 20.00
CA GLN A 60 -19.99 8.50 19.05
C GLN A 60 -20.35 9.44 17.87
N ALA A 61 -19.35 9.91 17.15
CA ALA A 61 -19.51 10.63 15.91
C ALA A 61 -20.25 9.66 14.99
N LYS A 62 -21.43 10.10 14.57
CA LYS A 62 -22.38 9.41 13.69
C LYS A 62 -21.78 9.24 12.28
N HIS A 63 -20.63 8.60 12.16
CA HIS A 63 -20.09 8.25 10.86
C HIS A 63 -20.99 7.14 10.30
N PRO A 64 -21.54 7.32 9.08
CA PRO A 64 -22.30 6.25 8.43
C PRO A 64 -21.39 5.02 8.26
N LEU A 65 -21.94 3.83 8.55
CA LEU A 65 -21.26 2.55 8.35
C LEU A 65 -21.14 2.23 6.86
N VAL A 66 -20.24 2.93 6.17
CA VAL A 66 -20.02 2.83 4.71
C VAL A 66 -19.51 1.45 4.31
N LEU A 67 -18.78 0.78 5.21
CA LEU A 67 -18.22 -0.55 5.00
C LEU A 67 -18.76 -1.55 6.03
N SER A 68 -20.08 -1.57 6.23
CA SER A 68 -20.75 -2.42 7.23
C SER A 68 -20.47 -3.93 7.12
N LYS A 69 -20.11 -4.42 5.93
CA LYS A 69 -19.73 -5.83 5.67
C LYS A 69 -18.24 -6.11 5.83
N TRP A 70 -17.42 -5.09 6.06
CA TRP A 70 -15.97 -5.21 6.17
C TRP A 70 -15.50 -4.93 7.60
N ALA A 71 -14.39 -5.55 7.98
CA ALA A 71 -13.74 -5.38 9.26
C ALA A 71 -12.27 -5.00 9.08
N TRP A 72 -11.83 -3.98 9.81
CA TRP A 72 -10.42 -3.73 10.12
C TRP A 72 -10.01 -4.62 11.30
N SER A 73 -9.62 -5.86 11.01
CA SER A 73 -9.45 -6.91 12.02
C SER A 73 -8.10 -6.86 12.74
N ALA A 74 -7.72 -5.70 13.28
CA ALA A 74 -6.56 -5.56 14.15
C ALA A 74 -6.90 -5.88 15.63
N PRO A 75 -5.96 -6.43 16.42
CA PRO A 75 -6.16 -6.64 17.86
C PRO A 75 -6.47 -5.35 18.62
N ASP A 76 -7.10 -5.50 19.78
CA ASP A 76 -7.38 -4.38 20.70
C ASP A 76 -6.08 -3.62 21.04
N GLU A 77 -6.13 -2.30 20.94
CA GLU A 77 -4.99 -1.41 21.20
C GLU A 77 -4.42 -1.58 22.61
N ALA A 78 -5.26 -1.79 23.63
CA ALA A 78 -4.81 -2.05 24.98
C ALA A 78 -4.05 -3.38 25.08
N ILE A 79 -4.42 -4.39 24.30
CA ILE A 79 -3.67 -5.65 24.21
C ILE A 79 -2.32 -5.37 23.54
N LEU A 80 -2.27 -4.66 22.42
CA LEU A 80 -1.01 -4.32 21.74
C LEU A 80 -0.08 -3.50 22.65
N ARG A 81 -0.62 -2.53 23.40
CA ARG A 81 0.13 -1.72 24.38
C ARG A 81 0.68 -2.54 25.54
N ARG A 82 -0.11 -3.48 26.09
CA ARG A 82 0.37 -4.43 27.13
C ARG A 82 1.54 -5.28 26.64
N ASN A 83 1.58 -5.56 25.35
CA ASN A 83 2.66 -6.29 24.70
C ASN A 83 3.88 -5.42 24.35
N LYS A 84 3.96 -4.19 24.87
CA LYS A 84 5.06 -3.22 24.67
C LYS A 84 5.34 -2.91 23.20
N LEU A 85 4.31 -2.94 22.37
CA LEU A 85 4.42 -2.53 20.97
C LEU A 85 4.34 -1.00 20.93
N ASN A 86 5.49 -0.36 20.82
CA ASN A 86 5.55 1.09 20.69
C ASN A 86 5.03 1.47 19.29
N HIS A 87 4.20 2.52 19.20
CA HIS A 87 3.44 2.95 18.02
C HIS A 87 2.11 2.25 17.75
N VAL A 88 1.34 1.90 18.79
CA VAL A 88 -0.08 1.58 18.60
C VAL A 88 -0.84 2.89 18.31
N HIS A 89 -0.75 3.34 17.07
CA HIS A 89 -1.73 4.29 16.55
C HIS A 89 -2.86 3.44 15.95
N PRO A 90 -4.14 3.67 16.27
CA PRO A 90 -5.26 2.81 15.82
C PRO A 90 -5.41 2.64 14.30
N THR A 91 -4.76 3.51 13.53
CA THR A 91 -4.72 3.47 12.07
C THR A 91 -3.49 2.73 11.53
N LYS A 92 -2.51 2.44 12.38
CA LYS A 92 -1.22 1.84 12.01
C LYS A 92 -0.97 0.48 12.68
N ASP A 93 -1.99 -0.15 13.23
CA ASP A 93 -1.83 -1.39 14.01
C ASP A 93 -1.00 -2.44 13.26
N PHE A 94 -1.32 -2.65 11.98
CA PHE A 94 -0.61 -3.59 11.12
C PHE A 94 0.82 -3.18 10.74
N ALA A 95 1.20 -1.91 10.86
CA ALA A 95 2.61 -1.51 10.76
C ALA A 95 3.41 -2.05 11.96
N SER A 96 2.80 -2.11 13.15
CA SER A 96 3.42 -2.75 14.31
C SER A 96 3.65 -4.24 14.07
N LEU A 97 2.68 -4.96 13.47
CA LEU A 97 2.85 -6.37 13.11
C LEU A 97 4.08 -6.56 12.21
N MET A 98 4.17 -5.78 11.13
CA MET A 98 5.30 -5.83 10.20
C MET A 98 6.64 -5.49 10.87
N GLY A 99 6.63 -4.51 11.78
CA GLY A 99 7.80 -4.16 12.57
C GLY A 99 8.27 -5.32 13.46
N ILE A 100 7.36 -6.08 14.05
CA ILE A 100 7.70 -7.18 14.97
C ILE A 100 8.17 -8.43 14.23
N VAL A 101 7.48 -8.80 13.14
CA VAL A 101 7.86 -9.96 12.33
C VAL A 101 9.26 -9.77 11.72
N ASP A 102 9.60 -8.53 11.38
CA ASP A 102 10.95 -8.18 10.90
C ASP A 102 12.05 -8.21 11.96
N LEU A 103 11.70 -8.33 13.25
CA LEU A 103 12.67 -8.39 14.35
C LEU A 103 12.91 -9.83 14.83
N ASP A 104 12.23 -10.82 14.25
CA ASP A 104 12.38 -12.23 14.66
C ASP A 104 13.72 -12.80 14.16
N PRO A 105 14.67 -13.08 15.08
CA PRO A 105 15.97 -13.61 14.71
C PRO A 105 15.89 -15.04 14.15
N THR A 106 14.84 -15.82 14.45
CA THR A 106 14.65 -17.19 13.91
C THR A 106 14.15 -17.17 12.47
N LEU A 107 13.49 -16.08 12.05
CA LEU A 107 13.20 -15.81 10.66
C LEU A 107 14.42 -15.26 9.90
N GLY A 108 15.60 -15.21 10.56
CA GLY A 108 16.85 -14.66 10.03
C GLY A 108 16.82 -13.14 9.82
N LEU A 109 15.83 -12.46 10.41
CA LEU A 109 15.60 -11.03 10.25
C LEU A 109 16.21 -10.30 11.46
N SER A 110 17.31 -9.58 11.21
CA SER A 110 18.11 -8.78 12.16
C SER A 110 18.59 -9.48 13.46
N LEU A 111 19.91 -9.62 13.61
CA LEU A 111 20.57 -9.97 14.88
C LEU A 111 20.23 -8.92 15.96
N ALA A 112 19.36 -9.28 16.90
CA ALA A 112 18.91 -8.45 18.03
C ALA A 112 18.15 -7.18 17.62
N GLY A 113 16.96 -7.36 17.07
CA GLY A 113 15.96 -6.31 16.97
C GLY A 113 15.58 -5.77 18.35
N ARG A 114 16.24 -4.69 18.80
CA ARG A 114 15.75 -3.91 19.93
C ARG A 114 14.57 -3.08 19.45
N ASN A 115 13.46 -3.09 20.17
CA ASN A 115 12.42 -2.10 19.95
C ASN A 115 12.99 -0.69 20.25
N GLU A 116 12.22 0.36 19.98
CA GLU A 116 12.69 1.73 20.24
C GLU A 116 13.01 2.01 21.72
N THR A 117 12.50 1.19 22.65
CA THR A 117 12.82 1.26 24.09
C THR A 117 14.06 0.46 24.47
N GLY A 118 14.70 -0.23 23.52
CA GLY A 118 15.91 -1.01 23.75
C GLY A 118 15.64 -2.44 24.22
N ASP A 119 14.38 -2.86 24.35
CA ASP A 119 13.98 -4.20 24.77
C ASP A 119 14.23 -5.22 23.65
N VAL A 120 14.72 -6.40 24.03
CA VAL A 120 14.88 -7.54 23.12
C VAL A 120 13.50 -8.14 22.87
N ILE A 121 13.08 -8.17 21.60
CA ILE A 121 11.89 -8.93 21.20
C ILE A 121 12.31 -10.38 21.02
N THR A 122 11.70 -11.29 21.79
CA THR A 122 11.95 -12.73 21.66
C THR A 122 11.05 -13.34 20.59
N THR A 123 11.42 -14.49 20.03
CA THR A 123 10.60 -15.23 19.06
C THR A 123 9.23 -15.62 19.64
N GLU A 124 9.16 -15.96 20.93
CA GLU A 124 7.88 -16.21 21.61
C GLU A 124 7.00 -14.98 21.57
N LYS A 125 7.59 -13.79 21.74
CA LYS A 125 6.84 -12.53 21.67
C LYS A 125 6.30 -12.25 20.28
N VAL A 126 7.09 -12.54 19.24
CA VAL A 126 6.65 -12.45 17.85
C VAL A 126 5.46 -13.37 17.63
N TYR A 127 5.57 -14.64 18.05
CA TYR A 127 4.50 -15.62 17.92
C TYR A 127 3.22 -15.21 18.67
N GLU A 128 3.34 -14.71 19.90
CA GLU A 128 2.20 -14.17 20.66
C GLU A 128 1.48 -13.07 19.89
N VAL A 129 2.23 -12.11 19.33
CA VAL A 129 1.62 -11.00 18.58
C VAL A 129 0.99 -11.48 17.29
N VAL A 130 1.69 -12.30 16.50
CA VAL A 130 1.14 -12.92 15.28
C VAL A 130 -0.17 -13.65 15.61
N LYS A 131 -0.21 -14.38 16.72
CA LYS A 131 -1.41 -15.12 17.15
C LYS A 131 -2.59 -14.20 17.51
N LEU A 132 -2.33 -13.02 18.06
CA LEU A 132 -3.37 -12.03 18.30
C LEU A 132 -4.01 -11.54 17.00
N TYR A 133 -3.20 -11.26 15.97
CA TYR A 133 -3.69 -10.87 14.65
C TYR A 133 -4.48 -11.99 13.97
N GLU A 134 -3.96 -13.23 13.99
CA GLU A 134 -4.69 -14.42 13.53
C GLU A 134 -6.08 -14.52 14.20
N THR A 135 -6.11 -14.45 15.53
CA THR A 135 -7.35 -14.60 16.31
C THR A 135 -8.36 -13.51 15.95
N SER A 136 -7.90 -12.28 15.76
CA SER A 136 -8.72 -11.14 15.37
C SER A 136 -9.31 -11.32 13.96
N MET A 137 -8.50 -11.79 13.00
CA MET A 137 -8.96 -12.11 11.65
C MET A 137 -9.96 -13.28 11.64
N GLU A 138 -9.69 -14.34 12.39
CA GLU A 138 -10.59 -15.49 12.53
C GLU A 138 -11.92 -15.13 13.21
N ASP A 139 -11.93 -14.25 14.21
CA ASP A 139 -13.18 -13.79 14.83
C ASP A 139 -14.03 -12.96 13.86
N ALA A 140 -13.42 -12.02 13.14
CA ALA A 140 -14.12 -11.25 12.11
C ALA A 140 -14.71 -12.17 11.02
N TRP A 141 -13.90 -13.13 10.55
CA TRP A 141 -14.34 -14.12 9.56
C TRP A 141 -15.50 -14.98 10.06
N ARG A 142 -15.42 -15.49 11.30
CA ARG A 142 -16.50 -16.27 11.93
C ARG A 142 -17.81 -15.53 12.05
N ARG A 143 -17.75 -14.22 12.24
CA ARG A 143 -18.93 -13.34 12.31
C ARG A 143 -19.48 -12.95 10.93
N GLY A 144 -18.86 -13.43 9.84
CA GLY A 144 -19.32 -13.19 8.47
C GLY A 144 -18.86 -11.86 7.88
N TYR A 145 -17.83 -11.23 8.44
CA TYR A 145 -17.24 -10.02 7.87
C TYR A 145 -16.19 -10.37 6.80
N ASN A 146 -16.14 -9.55 5.76
CA ASN A 146 -14.97 -9.43 4.90
C ASN A 146 -13.82 -8.75 5.66
N ILE A 147 -12.58 -9.01 5.27
CA ILE A 147 -11.40 -8.51 5.99
C ILE A 147 -10.65 -7.51 5.12
N ILE A 148 -10.27 -6.39 5.71
CA ILE A 148 -9.32 -5.44 5.12
C ILE A 148 -8.08 -5.39 5.98
N TYR A 149 -6.94 -5.49 5.31
CA TYR A 149 -5.62 -5.47 5.90
C TYR A 149 -4.74 -4.51 5.12
N GLU A 150 -4.15 -3.52 5.77
CA GLU A 150 -3.26 -2.54 5.14
C GLU A 150 -2.03 -2.36 6.03
N SER A 151 -0.84 -2.24 5.43
CA SER A 151 0.34 -1.82 6.17
C SER A 151 1.33 -1.06 5.29
N GLU A 152 1.81 0.08 5.80
CA GLU A 152 2.83 0.91 5.16
C GLU A 152 4.25 0.36 5.26
N GLU A 153 4.44 -0.76 5.95
CA GLU A 153 5.73 -1.43 6.18
C GLU A 153 5.89 -2.71 5.34
N MET A 154 4.94 -3.01 4.45
CA MET A 154 5.01 -4.16 3.53
C MET A 154 6.00 -3.97 2.38
N ASP A 155 6.57 -2.77 2.22
CA ASP A 155 7.67 -2.53 1.29
C ASP A 155 8.94 -3.34 1.61
N ARG A 156 9.04 -3.90 2.82
CA ARG A 156 10.10 -4.84 3.23
C ARG A 156 10.08 -6.13 2.42
N LEU A 157 8.94 -6.48 1.80
CA LEU A 157 8.79 -7.66 0.95
C LEU A 157 9.68 -7.62 -0.30
N VAL A 158 10.19 -6.45 -0.69
CA VAL A 158 11.06 -6.29 -1.85
C VAL A 158 12.45 -5.77 -1.52
N ASP A 159 12.87 -5.88 -0.26
CA ASP A 159 14.21 -5.47 0.10
C ASP A 159 15.27 -6.47 -0.46
N PRO A 160 16.15 -6.03 -1.39
CA PRO A 160 17.20 -6.88 -1.94
C PRO A 160 18.24 -7.32 -0.89
N ALA A 161 18.34 -6.62 0.25
CA ALA A 161 19.20 -7.01 1.35
C ALA A 161 18.60 -8.11 2.23
N HIS A 162 17.30 -8.42 2.08
CA HIS A 162 16.62 -9.42 2.88
C HIS A 162 16.42 -10.70 2.08
N SER A 163 17.25 -11.71 2.35
CA SER A 163 17.07 -13.08 1.82
C SER A 163 15.75 -13.73 2.23
N ASN A 164 15.03 -13.13 3.17
CA ASN A 164 13.91 -13.73 3.88
C ASN A 164 12.56 -13.10 3.51
N SER A 165 12.49 -12.37 2.39
CA SER A 165 11.22 -11.83 1.87
C SER A 165 10.14 -12.90 1.69
N SER A 166 10.53 -14.12 1.31
CA SER A 166 9.63 -15.28 1.27
C SER A 166 9.04 -15.62 2.63
N ILE A 167 9.86 -15.64 3.68
CA ILE A 167 9.43 -15.96 5.05
C ILE A 167 8.48 -14.88 5.56
N LEU A 168 8.84 -13.61 5.39
CA LEU A 168 7.98 -12.48 5.74
C LEU A 168 6.62 -12.57 5.01
N MET A 169 6.65 -12.89 3.72
CA MET A 169 5.44 -13.12 2.93
C MET A 169 4.62 -14.30 3.49
N ASP A 170 5.26 -15.42 3.82
CA ASP A 170 4.58 -16.58 4.39
C ASP A 170 3.92 -16.24 5.73
N THR A 171 4.61 -15.52 6.62
CA THR A 171 4.04 -15.06 7.88
C THR A 171 2.81 -14.18 7.65
N ILE A 172 2.88 -13.22 6.72
CA ILE A 172 1.76 -12.33 6.39
C ILE A 172 0.58 -13.08 5.76
N LEU A 173 0.84 -14.12 4.97
CA LEU A 173 -0.23 -14.90 4.38
C LEU A 173 -0.83 -15.86 5.40
N ASN A 174 -0.04 -16.37 6.34
CA ASN A 174 -0.49 -17.33 7.35
C ASN A 174 -1.42 -16.73 8.41
N ILE A 175 -1.41 -15.40 8.62
CA ILE A 175 -2.36 -14.75 9.55
C ILE A 175 -3.80 -14.76 9.03
N LEU A 176 -4.01 -15.02 7.74
CA LEU A 176 -5.33 -15.03 7.14
C LEU A 176 -6.14 -16.25 7.63
N PRO A 177 -7.48 -16.15 7.70
CA PRO A 177 -8.35 -17.16 8.31
C PRO A 177 -8.59 -18.38 7.41
N TRP A 178 -7.54 -18.96 6.82
CA TRP A 178 -7.62 -20.09 5.89
C TRP A 178 -8.41 -21.28 6.45
N ASN A 179 -8.19 -21.57 7.73
CA ASN A 179 -8.71 -22.75 8.42
C ASN A 179 -9.57 -22.38 9.65
N ALA A 180 -10.19 -21.20 9.65
CA ALA A 180 -11.02 -20.74 10.76
C ALA A 180 -12.13 -21.76 11.10
N THR A 181 -12.06 -22.33 12.30
CA THR A 181 -13.04 -23.32 12.77
C THR A 181 -14.40 -22.68 13.07
N GLY A 182 -15.48 -23.44 12.99
CA GLY A 182 -16.83 -22.91 13.25
C GLY A 182 -17.37 -21.96 12.19
N THR A 183 -16.70 -21.84 11.04
CA THR A 183 -17.23 -21.14 9.86
C THR A 183 -17.87 -22.09 8.87
N PRO A 184 -18.92 -21.66 8.14
CA PRO A 184 -19.53 -22.49 7.11
C PRO A 184 -18.64 -22.65 5.87
N ARG A 185 -17.58 -21.83 5.71
CA ARG A 185 -16.76 -21.79 4.50
C ARG A 185 -15.30 -21.46 4.81
N LYS A 186 -14.39 -22.22 4.20
CA LYS A 186 -12.95 -21.94 4.17
C LYS A 186 -12.62 -20.81 3.19
N LEU A 187 -11.71 -19.92 3.58
CA LEU A 187 -11.13 -18.94 2.67
C LEU A 187 -10.35 -19.64 1.57
N ILE A 188 -10.56 -19.26 0.31
CA ILE A 188 -9.76 -19.77 -0.83
C ILE A 188 -8.89 -18.65 -1.41
N PRO A 189 -7.74 -18.96 -2.03
CA PRO A 189 -6.82 -17.93 -2.55
C PRO A 189 -7.49 -16.95 -3.52
N ASN A 190 -8.42 -17.42 -4.34
CA ASN A 190 -9.18 -16.59 -5.29
C ASN A 190 -10.15 -15.60 -4.64
N GLU A 191 -10.32 -15.61 -3.32
CA GLU A 191 -11.12 -14.61 -2.59
C GLU A 191 -10.26 -13.52 -1.95
N VAL A 192 -8.94 -13.68 -2.01
CA VAL A 192 -7.97 -12.67 -1.58
C VAL A 192 -7.60 -11.80 -2.77
N GLU A 193 -7.65 -10.49 -2.60
CA GLU A 193 -7.17 -9.52 -3.58
C GLU A 193 -6.13 -8.60 -2.93
N VAL A 194 -4.98 -8.48 -3.59
CA VAL A 194 -3.89 -7.61 -3.20
C VAL A 194 -4.01 -6.33 -4.02
N VAL A 195 -4.02 -5.17 -3.38
CA VAL A 195 -4.24 -3.89 -4.06
C VAL A 195 -3.10 -2.93 -3.78
N LEU A 196 -2.41 -2.53 -4.85
CA LEU A 196 -1.25 -1.64 -4.77
C LEU A 196 -1.52 -0.33 -5.48
N PHE A 197 -1.09 0.76 -4.86
CA PHE A 197 -1.07 2.06 -5.51
C PHE A 197 0.26 2.24 -6.24
N HIS A 198 0.19 2.46 -7.55
CA HIS A 198 1.34 2.88 -8.34
C HIS A 198 1.22 4.38 -8.61
N ARG A 199 2.21 5.15 -8.15
CA ARG A 199 2.20 6.61 -8.27
C ARG A 199 3.11 7.06 -9.40
N THR A 200 2.53 7.71 -10.39
CA THR A 200 3.27 8.41 -11.45
C THR A 200 3.08 9.93 -11.31
N PRO A 201 4.10 10.77 -11.62
CA PRO A 201 5.51 10.40 -11.75
C PRO A 201 6.12 9.97 -10.40
N ARG A 202 6.99 8.96 -10.41
CA ARG A 202 7.52 8.31 -9.21
C ARG A 202 8.51 9.19 -8.44
N VAL A 203 9.17 10.13 -9.11
CA VAL A 203 10.05 11.10 -8.43
C VAL A 203 9.29 11.92 -7.38
N LYS A 204 8.00 12.21 -7.59
CA LYS A 204 7.16 12.91 -6.59
C LYS A 204 6.91 12.05 -5.35
N HIS A 205 6.79 10.74 -5.53
CA HIS A 205 6.71 9.78 -4.43
C HIS A 205 8.01 9.77 -3.63
N LEU A 206 9.15 9.66 -4.31
CA LEU A 206 10.46 9.67 -3.66
C LEU A 206 10.73 10.98 -2.89
N ILE A 207 10.28 12.13 -3.41
CA ILE A 207 10.30 13.41 -2.68
C ILE A 207 9.43 13.35 -1.42
N SER A 208 8.25 12.73 -1.50
CA SER A 208 7.35 12.58 -0.34
C SER A 208 7.98 11.74 0.75
N VAL A 209 8.63 10.63 0.37
CA VAL A 209 9.43 9.79 1.27
C VAL A 209 10.55 10.60 1.91
N TRP A 210 11.31 11.36 1.13
CA TRP A 210 12.40 12.21 1.65
C TRP A 210 11.90 13.19 2.71
N HIS A 211 10.78 13.88 2.48
CA HIS A 211 10.24 14.84 3.44
C HIS A 211 9.88 14.22 4.78
N GLN A 212 9.42 12.97 4.80
CA GLN A 212 9.05 12.25 6.02
C GLN A 212 10.27 11.66 6.74
N GLU A 213 11.21 11.12 5.98
CA GLU A 213 12.48 10.61 6.52
C GLU A 213 13.48 11.72 6.90
N ARG A 214 13.10 12.99 6.67
CA ARG A 214 13.90 14.18 6.99
C ARG A 214 14.03 14.37 8.50
N ARG A 215 14.83 13.51 9.14
CA ARG A 215 15.23 13.63 10.56
C ARG A 215 16.15 14.83 10.81
N LYS A 216 16.69 15.49 9.77
CA LYS A 216 17.64 16.63 9.78
C LYS A 216 17.35 17.57 8.60
N LYS A 217 17.87 18.81 8.58
CA LYS A 217 17.80 19.73 7.41
C LYS A 217 18.56 19.24 6.15
N GLU A 218 18.67 17.93 5.95
CA GLU A 218 19.28 17.30 4.77
C GLU A 218 18.54 17.72 3.49
N SER A 219 19.30 18.00 2.43
CA SER A 219 18.77 18.29 1.09
C SER A 219 18.36 17.00 0.36
N PHE A 220 17.45 17.10 -0.60
CA PHE A 220 17.02 15.96 -1.40
C PHE A 220 18.19 15.36 -2.18
N ARG A 221 19.08 16.18 -2.76
CA ARG A 221 20.38 15.74 -3.31
C ARG A 221 21.14 14.83 -2.34
N ASN A 222 21.35 15.26 -1.10
CA ASN A 222 22.11 14.48 -0.10
C ASN A 222 21.39 13.19 0.30
N TYR A 223 20.06 13.25 0.44
CA TYR A 223 19.23 12.08 0.66
C TYR A 223 19.39 11.05 -0.46
N LEU A 224 19.37 11.49 -1.73
CA LEU A 224 19.57 10.62 -2.89
C LEU A 224 20.95 9.95 -2.88
N LEU A 225 21.99 10.68 -2.50
CA LEU A 225 23.34 10.12 -2.41
C LEU A 225 23.46 9.08 -1.28
N LYS A 226 22.96 9.42 -0.09
CA LYS A 226 23.27 8.68 1.15
C LYS A 226 22.24 7.62 1.52
N ARG A 227 20.96 7.83 1.21
CA ARG A 227 19.85 7.07 1.81
C ARG A 227 18.93 6.39 0.80
N VAL A 228 18.94 6.80 -0.47
CA VAL A 228 18.02 6.22 -1.47
C VAL A 228 18.12 4.71 -1.57
N SER A 229 19.28 4.10 -1.34
CA SER A 229 19.44 2.64 -1.37
C SER A 229 18.54 1.92 -0.34
N ARG A 230 18.31 2.52 0.83
CA ARG A 230 17.45 1.93 1.88
C ARG A 230 15.97 2.18 1.63
N HIS A 231 15.64 3.27 0.94
CA HIS A 231 14.26 3.74 0.74
C HIS A 231 13.75 3.53 -0.69
N ALA A 232 14.56 3.00 -1.60
CA ALA A 232 14.12 2.73 -2.97
C ALA A 232 12.96 1.70 -3.00
N ARG A 233 12.91 0.80 -2.02
CA ARG A 233 11.81 -0.16 -1.85
C ARG A 233 10.47 0.52 -1.53
N TYR A 234 10.51 1.71 -0.91
CA TYR A 234 9.32 2.48 -0.49
C TYR A 234 8.48 2.97 -1.66
N VAL A 235 9.05 2.95 -2.86
CA VAL A 235 8.40 3.38 -4.10
C VAL A 235 8.20 2.23 -5.07
N ASP A 236 8.55 1.00 -4.70
CA ASP A 236 8.57 -0.19 -5.58
C ASP A 236 7.28 -1.01 -5.52
N ALA A 237 6.18 -0.41 -5.97
CA ALA A 237 4.88 -1.09 -6.04
C ALA A 237 4.93 -2.34 -6.95
N LEU A 238 5.67 -2.30 -8.06
CA LEU A 238 5.71 -3.40 -9.02
C LEU A 238 6.49 -4.60 -8.51
N GLY A 239 7.58 -4.37 -7.78
CA GLY A 239 8.26 -5.43 -7.04
C GLY A 239 7.32 -6.14 -6.07
N ILE A 240 6.59 -5.38 -5.25
CA ILE A 240 5.67 -5.96 -4.25
C ILE A 240 4.58 -6.77 -4.96
N ALA A 241 3.99 -6.22 -6.03
CA ALA A 241 3.02 -6.93 -6.85
C ALA A 241 3.56 -8.27 -7.36
N GLN A 242 4.80 -8.29 -7.86
CA GLN A 242 5.44 -9.51 -8.36
C GLN A 242 5.57 -10.59 -7.26
N GLN A 243 5.84 -10.21 -6.00
CA GLN A 243 5.92 -11.16 -4.90
C GLN A 243 4.58 -11.87 -4.65
N PHE A 244 3.46 -11.13 -4.62
CA PHE A 244 2.14 -11.71 -4.42
C PHE A 244 1.67 -12.54 -5.63
N LEU A 245 1.93 -12.05 -6.85
CA LEU A 245 1.59 -12.77 -8.09
C LEU A 245 2.30 -14.13 -8.20
N ARG A 246 3.58 -14.20 -7.80
CA ARG A 246 4.33 -15.48 -7.74
C ARG A 246 3.74 -16.48 -6.75
N ARG A 247 2.97 -16.01 -5.77
CA ARG A 247 2.22 -16.84 -4.82
C ARG A 247 0.78 -17.10 -5.26
N ASN A 248 0.44 -16.80 -6.52
CA ASN A 248 -0.87 -17.01 -7.13
C ASN A 248 -2.00 -16.19 -6.48
N PHE A 249 -1.68 -15.01 -5.94
CA PHE A 249 -2.68 -14.07 -5.43
C PHE A 249 -3.14 -13.10 -6.52
N ARG A 250 -4.45 -12.87 -6.59
CA ARG A 250 -4.99 -11.81 -7.44
C ARG A 250 -4.45 -10.47 -6.97
N THR A 251 -3.97 -9.69 -7.91
CA THR A 251 -3.31 -8.42 -7.65
C THR A 251 -3.90 -7.34 -8.56
N THR A 252 -4.30 -6.23 -7.98
CA THR A 252 -4.79 -5.04 -8.67
C THR A 252 -3.82 -3.90 -8.45
N ILE A 253 -3.37 -3.27 -9.53
CA ILE A 253 -2.51 -2.09 -9.48
C ILE A 253 -3.35 -0.88 -9.90
N ILE A 254 -3.50 0.07 -8.99
CA ILE A 254 -4.23 1.32 -9.19
C ILE A 254 -3.22 2.40 -9.59
N ASP A 255 -3.33 2.92 -10.81
CA ASP A 255 -2.55 4.10 -11.22
C ASP A 255 -3.17 5.35 -10.57
N VAL A 256 -2.46 5.92 -9.60
CA VAL A 256 -2.91 7.10 -8.87
C VAL A 256 -3.05 8.31 -9.79
N ASN A 257 -2.19 8.45 -10.81
CA ASN A 257 -2.33 9.54 -11.76
C ASN A 257 -3.57 9.36 -12.62
N GLY A 258 -3.82 8.14 -13.08
CA GLY A 258 -5.06 7.76 -13.78
C GLY A 258 -6.32 8.07 -12.97
N VAL A 259 -6.32 7.83 -11.66
CA VAL A 259 -7.42 8.23 -10.76
C VAL A 259 -7.63 9.75 -10.79
N VAL A 260 -6.55 10.52 -10.66
CA VAL A 260 -6.60 12.00 -10.71
C VAL A 260 -7.07 12.50 -12.07
N GLU A 261 -6.65 11.88 -13.17
CA GLU A 261 -7.11 12.24 -14.52
C GLU A 261 -8.59 11.92 -14.71
N THR A 262 -9.05 10.77 -14.20
CA THR A 262 -10.44 10.29 -14.33
C THR A 262 -11.41 11.15 -13.53
N PHE A 263 -11.04 11.52 -12.30
CA PHE A 263 -11.97 12.16 -11.36
C PHE A 263 -11.59 13.60 -10.97
N GLY A 264 -10.46 14.10 -11.46
CA GLY A 264 -9.87 15.35 -11.00
C GLY A 264 -9.39 15.29 -9.55
N ASN A 265 -9.09 16.45 -8.97
CA ASN A 265 -8.68 16.59 -7.56
C ASN A 265 -9.84 16.39 -6.55
N ARG A 266 -11.01 15.92 -6.99
CA ARG A 266 -12.23 15.79 -6.18
C ARG A 266 -12.40 14.42 -5.54
N THR A 267 -11.68 13.42 -6.04
CA THR A 267 -11.81 12.03 -5.56
C THR A 267 -10.55 11.62 -4.82
N ASN A 268 -10.76 11.06 -3.63
CA ASN A 268 -9.68 10.49 -2.83
C ASN A 268 -9.49 9.00 -3.16
N THR A 269 -8.31 8.46 -2.86
CA THR A 269 -8.02 7.03 -3.02
C THR A 269 -8.93 6.16 -2.17
N CYS A 270 -9.44 6.67 -1.05
CA CYS A 270 -10.39 5.95 -0.21
C CYS A 270 -11.69 5.61 -0.97
N HIS A 271 -12.23 6.55 -1.77
CA HIS A 271 -13.41 6.33 -2.60
C HIS A 271 -13.19 5.23 -3.64
N VAL A 272 -12.04 5.26 -4.32
CA VAL A 272 -11.64 4.22 -5.28
C VAL A 272 -11.60 2.84 -4.61
N ILE A 273 -11.00 2.75 -3.42
CA ILE A 273 -10.99 1.49 -2.67
C ILE A 273 -12.40 1.05 -2.28
N ALA A 274 -13.20 1.91 -1.65
CA ALA A 274 -14.56 1.55 -1.22
C ALA A 274 -15.46 1.11 -2.38
N CYS A 275 -15.47 1.88 -3.46
CA CYS A 275 -16.41 1.68 -4.56
C CYS A 275 -15.92 0.66 -5.57
N ASP A 276 -14.66 0.78 -6.00
CA ASP A 276 -14.18 0.03 -7.14
C ASP A 276 -13.42 -1.25 -6.75
N VAL A 277 -12.90 -1.34 -5.52
CA VAL A 277 -12.29 -2.56 -4.98
C VAL A 277 -13.24 -3.32 -4.07
N LEU A 278 -13.70 -2.69 -2.99
CA LEU A 278 -14.53 -3.32 -1.95
C LEU A 278 -16.00 -3.49 -2.37
N LYS A 279 -16.40 -2.86 -3.48
CA LYS A 279 -17.74 -2.93 -4.08
C LYS A 279 -18.86 -2.65 -3.07
N THR A 280 -18.69 -1.62 -2.22
CA THR A 280 -19.76 -1.25 -1.29
C THR A 280 -21.02 -0.78 -2.02
N GLU A 281 -22.19 -1.19 -1.55
CA GLU A 281 -23.49 -0.92 -2.18
C GLU A 281 -23.82 0.58 -2.19
N ASP A 282 -23.29 1.33 -1.21
CA ASP A 282 -23.55 2.75 -1.03
C ASP A 282 -22.91 3.62 -2.13
N CYS A 283 -21.99 3.08 -2.92
CA CYS A 283 -21.39 3.80 -4.04
C CYS A 283 -22.32 4.02 -5.23
N THR A 284 -23.45 3.29 -5.28
CA THR A 284 -24.46 3.42 -6.34
C THR A 284 -25.60 4.37 -5.95
N LYS A 285 -25.75 4.67 -4.66
CA LYS A 285 -26.83 5.48 -4.10
C LYS A 285 -26.34 6.92 -3.98
N ASP A 286 -26.96 7.82 -4.74
CA ASP A 286 -26.86 9.28 -4.71
C ASP A 286 -25.51 9.85 -4.19
N THR A 287 -24.75 10.47 -5.10
CA THR A 287 -23.46 11.18 -4.86
C THR A 287 -23.39 12.05 -3.59
N ARG A 288 -24.52 12.42 -2.98
CA ARG A 288 -24.62 13.10 -1.68
C ARG A 288 -24.14 12.27 -0.48
N GLN A 289 -24.28 10.94 -0.44
CA GLN A 289 -23.68 10.16 0.66
C GLN A 289 -22.16 10.03 0.50
N ILE A 290 -21.66 9.93 -0.73
CA ILE A 290 -20.23 10.03 -1.04
C ILE A 290 -19.70 11.45 -0.78
N SER A 291 -20.56 12.48 -0.89
CA SER A 291 -20.16 13.85 -0.55
C SER A 291 -19.69 13.91 0.91
N TYR A 292 -20.28 13.15 1.84
CA TYR A 292 -19.76 13.06 3.21
C TYR A 292 -18.34 12.45 3.28
N LEU A 293 -18.03 11.46 2.44
CA LEU A 293 -16.70 10.84 2.34
C LEU A 293 -15.64 11.79 1.76
N THR A 294 -16.06 12.82 1.04
CA THR A 294 -15.20 13.76 0.31
C THR A 294 -15.25 15.20 0.86
N SER A 295 -16.25 15.54 1.66
CA SER A 295 -16.50 16.87 2.22
C SER A 295 -16.10 17.00 3.68
N HIS A 296 -15.60 15.94 4.30
CA HIS A 296 -15.17 16.02 5.69
C HIS A 296 -13.86 16.84 5.75
N PRO A 297 -13.79 17.95 6.51
CA PRO A 297 -12.70 18.93 6.44
C PRO A 297 -11.32 18.36 6.83
N ASP A 298 -11.29 17.29 7.62
CA ASP A 298 -10.06 16.54 7.95
C ASP A 298 -9.62 15.58 6.81
N PHE A 299 -10.46 15.42 5.79
CA PHE A 299 -10.29 14.52 4.66
C PHE A 299 -10.11 15.26 3.33
N ASP A 300 -9.70 16.54 3.37
CA ASP A 300 -9.17 17.26 2.20
C ASP A 300 -7.81 16.62 1.79
N ILE A 301 -7.94 15.45 1.17
CA ILE A 301 -6.94 14.81 0.34
C ILE A 301 -7.18 15.31 -1.09
N SER A 302 -7.48 16.60 -1.29
CA SER A 302 -6.82 17.22 -2.44
C SER A 302 -5.37 16.79 -2.28
N TYR A 303 -4.85 16.09 -3.27
CA TYR A 303 -3.49 15.59 -3.25
C TYR A 303 -2.51 16.78 -3.36
N LYS A 304 -2.77 17.89 -2.67
CA LYS A 304 -1.75 18.71 -2.03
C LYS A 304 -0.99 17.75 -1.14
N PRO A 305 0.26 17.41 -1.47
CA PRO A 305 1.03 16.56 -0.60
C PRO A 305 1.11 17.32 0.72
N GLN A 306 0.30 16.95 1.71
CA GLN A 306 0.24 17.67 2.99
C GLN A 306 1.59 17.63 3.73
N ASN A 307 2.53 16.82 3.24
CA ASN A 307 3.93 16.74 3.66
C ASN A 307 4.94 17.34 2.68
N GLN A 308 4.53 17.90 1.54
CA GLN A 308 5.36 18.88 0.86
C GLN A 308 5.26 20.15 1.70
N ARG A 309 6.15 20.25 2.70
CA ARG A 309 6.50 21.57 3.19
C ARG A 309 6.84 22.39 1.94
N ASP A 310 6.19 23.54 1.75
CA ASP A 310 6.47 24.48 0.64
C ASP A 310 7.93 24.96 0.59
N ASP A 311 8.73 24.47 1.53
CA ASP A 311 10.17 24.43 1.54
C ASP A 311 10.76 23.71 0.31
N LYS A 312 10.67 24.37 -0.85
CA LYS A 312 11.56 24.10 -2.00
C LYS A 312 13.03 24.28 -1.62
N SER A 313 13.32 24.95 -0.50
CA SER A 313 14.68 25.05 0.00
C SER A 313 15.19 23.66 0.39
N GLY A 314 16.34 23.31 -0.18
CA GLY A 314 16.94 22.00 0.02
C GLY A 314 16.54 20.92 -0.98
N MET A 315 15.77 21.16 -2.06
CA MET A 315 15.75 20.17 -3.15
C MET A 315 17.14 20.00 -3.77
N ASP A 316 17.80 21.13 -4.05
CA ASP A 316 19.15 21.18 -4.61
C ASP A 316 19.31 20.31 -5.88
N LEU A 317 18.29 20.27 -6.72
CA LEU A 317 18.26 19.60 -8.03
C LEU A 317 17.47 20.46 -9.01
N THR A 318 17.89 20.48 -10.27
CA THR A 318 17.17 21.12 -11.37
C THR A 318 15.96 20.28 -11.79
N VAL A 319 15.02 20.91 -12.50
CA VAL A 319 13.89 20.21 -13.12
C VAL A 319 14.36 19.11 -14.07
N MET A 320 15.45 19.34 -14.80
CA MET A 320 16.03 18.34 -15.71
C MET A 320 16.63 17.14 -14.96
N GLU A 321 17.29 17.36 -13.82
CA GLU A 321 17.78 16.28 -12.95
C GLU A 321 16.61 15.46 -12.39
N LEU A 322 15.52 16.10 -11.94
CA LEU A 322 14.32 15.42 -11.45
C LEU A 322 13.65 14.59 -12.57
N TYR A 323 13.55 15.14 -13.77
CA TYR A 323 13.04 14.42 -14.94
C TYR A 323 13.91 13.21 -15.31
N ALA A 324 15.24 13.37 -15.28
CA ALA A 324 16.16 12.28 -15.53
C ALA A 324 16.03 11.16 -14.48
N ILE A 325 15.84 11.52 -13.20
CA ILE A 325 15.59 10.56 -12.12
C ILE A 325 14.29 9.79 -12.39
N ASP A 326 13.20 10.50 -12.70
CA ASP A 326 11.92 9.86 -13.01
C ASP A 326 12.02 8.91 -14.21
N LYS A 327 12.75 9.32 -15.25
CA LYS A 327 13.04 8.44 -16.41
C LYS A 327 13.75 7.15 -16.00
N ILE A 328 14.74 7.21 -15.12
CA ILE A 328 15.42 6.01 -14.59
C ILE A 328 14.44 5.09 -13.87
N MET A 329 13.50 5.65 -13.09
CA MET A 329 12.47 4.87 -12.39
C MET A 329 11.44 4.26 -13.36
N ILE A 330 11.06 4.97 -14.42
CA ILE A 330 10.20 4.42 -15.48
C ILE A 330 10.92 3.27 -16.19
N GLU A 331 12.19 3.43 -16.56
CA GLU A 331 12.91 2.35 -17.23
C GLU A 331 13.12 1.13 -16.31
N TYR A 332 13.23 1.32 -14.99
CA TYR A 332 13.16 0.24 -14.01
C TYR A 332 11.80 -0.47 -14.04
N ASP A 333 10.69 0.28 -14.02
CA ASP A 333 9.34 -0.29 -14.11
C ASP A 333 9.13 -1.08 -15.41
N CYS A 334 9.65 -0.59 -16.53
CA CYS A 334 9.59 -1.29 -17.81
C CYS A 334 10.27 -2.67 -17.78
N GLY A 335 11.18 -2.93 -16.84
CA GLY A 335 11.74 -4.26 -16.60
C GLY A 335 10.70 -5.28 -16.12
N PHE A 336 9.62 -4.84 -15.48
CA PHE A 336 8.52 -5.70 -15.01
C PHE A 336 7.54 -6.09 -16.12
N ARG A 337 7.55 -5.42 -17.28
CA ARG A 337 6.58 -5.69 -18.35
C ARG A 337 6.51 -7.17 -18.73
N LYS A 338 7.68 -7.81 -18.88
CA LYS A 338 7.76 -9.24 -19.23
C LYS A 338 7.27 -10.14 -18.10
N SER A 339 7.73 -9.89 -16.86
CA SER A 339 7.42 -10.75 -15.72
C SER A 339 5.97 -10.59 -15.24
N LEU A 340 5.36 -9.42 -15.40
CA LEU A 340 3.96 -9.16 -15.07
C LEU A 340 2.98 -9.48 -16.21
N GLY A 341 3.44 -9.44 -17.47
CA GLY A 341 2.59 -9.69 -18.64
C GLY A 341 1.88 -11.05 -18.63
N GLY A 342 2.57 -12.11 -18.20
CA GLY A 342 1.97 -13.45 -18.09
C GLY A 342 0.81 -13.55 -17.09
N PHE A 343 0.86 -12.77 -16.00
CA PHE A 343 -0.18 -12.74 -14.99
C PHE A 343 -1.44 -11.98 -15.44
N ARG A 344 -1.29 -11.01 -16.35
CA ARG A 344 -2.44 -10.33 -16.97
C ARG A 344 -3.24 -11.31 -17.82
N SER A 345 -2.56 -12.12 -18.64
CA SER A 345 -3.22 -13.16 -19.45
C SER A 345 -3.87 -14.26 -18.61
N SER A 346 -3.37 -14.55 -17.41
CA SER A 346 -3.96 -15.54 -16.50
C SER A 346 -5.05 -14.98 -15.58
N SER A 347 -5.51 -13.74 -15.79
CA SER A 347 -6.49 -13.06 -14.92
C SER A 347 -6.07 -12.96 -13.45
N LEU A 348 -4.76 -12.97 -13.15
CA LEU A 348 -4.25 -12.74 -11.79
C LEU A 348 -3.85 -11.28 -11.58
N LEU A 349 -3.58 -10.54 -12.64
CA LEU A 349 -3.20 -9.13 -12.59
C LEU A 349 -4.21 -8.26 -13.33
N ARG A 350 -4.69 -7.21 -12.65
CA ARG A 350 -5.54 -6.17 -13.22
C ARG A 350 -4.90 -4.79 -13.00
N TYR A 351 -4.98 -3.94 -14.02
CA TYR A 351 -4.67 -2.51 -13.90
C TYR A 351 -5.97 -1.71 -13.79
N MET A 352 -5.96 -0.64 -13.01
CA MET A 352 -7.09 0.27 -12.87
C MET A 352 -6.68 1.70 -13.16
N TYR A 353 -7.55 2.42 -13.86
CA TYR A 353 -7.40 3.82 -14.30
C TYR A 353 -6.21 4.11 -15.23
N ASN A 354 -5.53 3.07 -15.70
CA ASN A 354 -4.58 3.10 -16.78
C ASN A 354 -4.48 1.70 -17.37
N ASP A 355 -5.09 1.48 -18.54
CA ASP A 355 -5.20 0.16 -19.16
C ASP A 355 -3.84 -0.39 -19.64
N ASP A 356 -2.85 0.48 -19.77
CA ASP A 356 -1.48 0.11 -20.11
C ASP A 356 -0.45 0.95 -19.34
N LEU A 357 -0.18 0.52 -18.10
CA LEU A 357 0.89 1.06 -17.26
C LEU A 357 2.26 1.10 -17.98
N PHE A 358 2.46 0.24 -18.98
CA PHE A 358 3.71 0.12 -19.74
C PHE A 358 3.69 0.81 -21.10
N ALA A 359 2.65 1.57 -21.46
CA ALA A 359 2.60 2.31 -22.73
C ALA A 359 3.78 3.27 -22.89
N VAL A 360 4.28 3.83 -21.78
CA VAL A 360 5.49 4.68 -21.79
C VAL A 360 6.76 3.90 -22.17
N CYS A 361 6.79 2.58 -21.93
CA CYS A 361 7.91 1.72 -22.26
C CYS A 361 8.07 1.53 -23.77
N ASP A 362 6.98 1.57 -24.53
CA ASP A 362 7.02 1.52 -25.99
C ASP A 362 7.71 2.76 -26.56
N LYS A 363 7.49 3.93 -25.96
CA LYS A 363 8.15 5.18 -26.35
C LYS A 363 9.63 5.21 -25.95
N LEU A 364 10.00 4.48 -24.90
CA LEU A 364 11.39 4.37 -24.46
C LEU A 364 12.23 3.46 -25.38
N LYS A 365 11.61 2.71 -26.33
CA LYS A 365 12.32 1.73 -27.14
C LYS A 365 11.97 1.71 -28.62
N ASN A 366 13.00 1.99 -29.43
CA ASN A 366 13.26 1.30 -30.70
C ASN A 366 13.61 -0.20 -30.46
N GLY A 367 12.67 -1.00 -29.94
CA GLY A 367 12.63 -2.45 -30.17
C GLY A 367 13.62 -3.40 -29.47
N THR A 368 14.00 -3.23 -28.20
CA THR A 368 14.76 -4.29 -27.47
C THR A 368 14.07 -4.76 -26.17
N ASN A 369 14.33 -5.99 -25.74
CA ASN A 369 13.96 -6.46 -24.40
C ASN A 369 14.79 -5.69 -23.35
N LEU A 370 14.17 -4.95 -22.43
CA LEU A 370 14.94 -4.45 -21.28
C LEU A 370 15.27 -5.68 -20.41
N PRO A 371 16.54 -5.91 -20.05
CA PRO A 371 16.81 -6.89 -19.02
C PRO A 371 16.08 -6.47 -17.74
N GLU A 372 15.68 -7.44 -16.93
CA GLU A 372 15.11 -7.17 -15.62
C GLU A 372 16.12 -6.33 -14.84
N ARG A 373 15.70 -5.14 -14.41
CA ARG A 373 16.57 -4.18 -13.73
C ARG A 373 16.38 -4.35 -12.24
N SER A 374 17.48 -4.48 -11.50
CA SER A 374 17.43 -4.57 -10.04
C SER A 374 17.19 -3.21 -9.40
N LEU A 375 16.72 -3.21 -8.14
CA LEU A 375 16.60 -2.00 -7.35
C LEU A 375 17.95 -1.28 -7.18
N THR A 376 19.04 -2.06 -7.05
CA THR A 376 20.42 -1.57 -7.02
C THR A 376 20.77 -0.80 -8.29
N TRP A 377 20.43 -1.34 -9.46
CA TRP A 377 20.63 -0.63 -10.73
C TRP A 377 19.92 0.74 -10.75
N MET A 378 18.66 0.80 -10.30
CA MET A 378 17.89 2.05 -10.26
C MET A 378 18.59 3.08 -9.35
N VAL A 379 18.97 2.65 -8.15
CA VAL A 379 19.66 3.46 -7.14
C VAL A 379 20.98 4.04 -7.66
N ASP A 380 21.82 3.20 -8.29
CA ASP A 380 23.13 3.62 -8.76
C ASP A 380 23.04 4.61 -9.92
N ASN A 381 22.07 4.44 -10.81
CA ASN A 381 21.82 5.39 -11.90
C ASN A 381 21.27 6.74 -11.39
N ILE A 382 20.38 6.72 -10.39
CA ILE A 382 19.92 7.94 -9.71
C ILE A 382 21.11 8.68 -9.09
N ARG A 383 22.00 7.97 -8.37
CA ARG A 383 23.22 8.57 -7.81
C ARG A 383 24.15 9.13 -8.89
N GLY A 384 24.25 8.46 -10.03
CA GLY A 384 25.04 8.93 -11.18
C GLY A 384 24.53 10.25 -11.78
N ILE A 385 23.22 10.48 -11.81
CA ILE A 385 22.64 11.78 -12.19
C ILE A 385 23.09 12.86 -11.19
N VAL A 386 22.96 12.57 -9.90
CA VAL A 386 23.23 13.53 -8.83
C VAL A 386 24.72 13.90 -8.71
N LYS A 387 25.65 12.97 -8.96
CA LYS A 387 27.10 13.19 -8.86
C LYS A 387 27.68 14.03 -10.00
N ARG A 388 27.10 13.98 -11.20
CA ARG A 388 27.65 14.61 -12.42
C ARG A 388 27.78 16.14 -12.38
N ARG A 389 27.16 16.80 -11.40
CA ARG A 389 27.24 18.26 -11.20
C ARG A 389 28.28 18.68 -10.16
N GLN A 390 28.83 17.73 -9.40
CA GLN A 390 29.92 18.00 -8.45
C GLN A 390 31.30 18.02 -9.13
N ALA A 391 31.40 17.38 -10.30
CA ALA A 391 32.53 17.50 -11.22
C ALA A 391 32.24 18.64 -12.20
#